data_AF-A0A225E4L1-F1
#
_entry.id   AF-A0A225E4L1-F1
#
_cell.length_a   1.000
_cell.length_b   1.000
_cell.length_c   1.000
_cell.angle_alpha   90.00
_cell.angle_beta   90.00
_cell.angle_gamma   90.00
#
_symmetry.space_group_name_H-M   'P 1'
#
loop_
_entity.id
_entity.type
_entity.pdbx_description
1 polymer ?
#
loop_
_entity_poly.entity_id
_entity_poly.type
_entity_poly.pdbx_seq_one_letter_code
_entity_poly.pdbx_strand_id
1 'polypeptide(L)'
;MFIERAVPLLKEYLNKVTGVQKQIRDLRNEYEQSNGVYGADTNAIYKAEFDSLQQYFNRLNPALDFFSQQVSGMIEQGQVDPLTRVELQMRLAELESALLQIPYLLQAYRIR
;
A
#
# COMPACT_ATOMS: atom_id res chain seq x y z
N MET A 1 25.00 -5.70 -5.08
CA MET A 1 24.39 -6.98 -4.63
C MET A 1 22.89 -6.77 -4.37
N PHE A 2 22.01 -7.79 -4.45
CA PHE A 2 20.55 -7.63 -4.22
C PHE A 2 20.24 -7.03 -2.84
N ILE A 3 21.00 -7.42 -1.80
CA ILE A 3 20.92 -6.92 -0.42
C ILE A 3 21.02 -5.39 -0.35
N GLU A 4 21.97 -4.79 -1.06
CA GLU A 4 22.22 -3.34 -1.04
C GLU A 4 21.05 -2.54 -1.60
N ARG A 5 20.20 -3.17 -2.41
CA ARG A 5 19.01 -2.55 -3.01
C ARG A 5 17.71 -2.91 -2.29
N ALA A 6 17.69 -3.96 -1.48
CA ALA A 6 16.49 -4.43 -0.80
C ALA A 6 15.92 -3.38 0.17
N VAL A 7 16.78 -2.76 1.00
CA VAL A 7 16.35 -1.71 1.94
C VAL A 7 15.80 -0.47 1.22
N PRO A 8 16.50 0.13 0.22
CA PRO A 8 15.93 1.21 -0.58
C PRO A 8 14.59 0.87 -1.25
N LEU A 9 14.47 -0.35 -1.80
CA LEU A 9 13.24 -0.80 -2.46
C LEU A 9 12.09 -0.98 -1.47
N LEU A 10 12.33 -1.54 -0.28
CA LEU A 10 11.32 -1.61 0.78
C LEU A 10 10.81 -0.22 1.16
N LYS A 11 11.71 0.76 1.29
CA LYS A 11 11.34 2.16 1.58
C LYS A 11 10.52 2.77 0.45
N GLU A 12 10.92 2.54 -0.80
CA GLU A 12 10.17 3.03 -1.97
C GLU A 12 8.76 2.42 -2.03
N TYR A 13 8.65 1.11 -1.81
CA TYR A 13 7.37 0.42 -1.80
C TYR A 13 6.50 0.83 -0.63
N LEU A 14 7.05 1.00 0.56
CA LEU A 14 6.33 1.54 1.71
C LEU A 14 5.79 2.94 1.40
N ASN A 15 6.59 3.82 0.79
CA ASN A 15 6.15 5.16 0.38
C ASN A 15 5.01 5.10 -0.65
N LYS A 16 5.08 4.17 -1.62
CA LYS A 16 4.01 3.97 -2.60
C LYS A 16 2.72 3.50 -1.94
N VAL A 17 2.78 2.50 -1.06
CA VAL A 17 1.59 1.95 -0.38
C VAL A 17 0.97 2.98 0.56
N THR A 18 1.77 3.65 1.38
CA THR A 18 1.29 4.72 2.29
C THR A 18 0.74 5.91 1.52
N GLY A 19 1.30 6.24 0.34
CA GLY A 19 0.75 7.23 -0.58
C GLY A 19 -0.66 6.88 -1.05
N VAL A 20 -0.89 5.62 -1.46
CA VAL A 20 -2.22 5.12 -1.84
C VAL A 20 -3.19 5.17 -0.67
N GLN A 21 -2.77 4.73 0.53
CA GLN A 21 -3.61 4.81 1.73
C GLN A 21 -4.02 6.24 2.04
N LYS A 22 -3.09 7.20 1.92
CA LYS A 22 -3.37 8.61 2.13
C LYS A 22 -4.39 9.13 1.12
N GLN A 23 -4.19 8.87 -0.17
CA GLN A 23 -5.14 9.27 -1.21
C GLN A 23 -6.54 8.70 -0.97
N ILE A 24 -6.64 7.44 -0.57
CA ILE A 24 -7.92 6.81 -0.22
C ILE A 24 -8.59 7.52 0.97
N ARG A 25 -7.83 7.88 2.01
CA ARG A 25 -8.36 8.59 3.20
C ARG A 25 -8.75 10.03 2.88
N ASP A 26 -7.96 10.74 2.10
CA ASP A 26 -8.22 12.11 1.70
C ASP A 26 -9.50 12.18 0.84
N LEU A 27 -9.61 11.30 -0.16
CA LEU A 27 -10.79 11.17 -1.01
C LEU A 27 -12.07 10.86 -0.21
N ARG A 28 -11.95 10.03 0.83
CA ARG A 28 -13.05 9.78 1.79
C ARG A 28 -13.43 11.03 2.55
N ASN A 29 -12.45 11.70 3.14
CA ASN A 29 -12.72 12.86 3.99
C ASN A 29 -13.43 13.94 3.18
N GLU A 30 -13.04 14.15 1.93
CA GLU A 30 -13.71 15.06 1.00
C GLU A 30 -15.15 14.61 0.71
N TYR A 31 -15.36 13.32 0.43
CA TYR A 31 -16.69 12.76 0.21
C TYR A 31 -17.60 12.89 1.45
N GLU A 32 -17.11 12.59 2.65
CA GLU A 32 -17.89 12.69 3.89
C GLU A 32 -18.20 14.15 4.28
N GLN A 33 -17.24 15.07 4.11
CA GLN A 33 -17.43 16.50 4.40
C GLN A 33 -18.47 17.16 3.50
N SER A 34 -18.75 16.56 2.34
CA SER A 34 -19.78 17.03 1.43
C SER A 34 -21.22 16.81 1.93
N ASN A 35 -21.41 16.10 3.05
CA ASN A 35 -22.72 15.80 3.65
C ASN A 35 -23.75 15.20 2.66
N GLY A 36 -23.31 14.51 1.61
CA GLY A 36 -24.22 13.93 0.60
C GLY A 36 -24.94 14.98 -0.27
N VAL A 37 -24.43 16.21 -0.32
CA VAL A 37 -24.96 17.31 -1.16
C VAL A 37 -24.56 17.13 -2.64
N TYR A 38 -23.67 16.19 -2.92
CA TYR A 38 -23.19 15.90 -4.25
C TYR A 38 -24.26 15.23 -5.12
N GLY A 39 -24.47 15.81 -6.31
CA GLY A 39 -25.30 15.22 -7.36
C GLY A 39 -24.69 13.93 -7.92
N ALA A 40 -25.46 13.21 -8.74
CA ALA A 40 -25.06 11.94 -9.34
C ALA A 40 -23.69 12.02 -10.06
N ASP A 41 -23.41 13.15 -10.72
CA ASP A 41 -22.15 13.37 -11.45
C ASP A 41 -20.93 13.39 -10.51
N THR A 42 -21.04 14.06 -9.35
CA THR A 42 -19.95 14.11 -8.40
C THR A 42 -19.73 12.75 -7.73
N ASN A 43 -20.79 12.00 -7.42
CA ASN A 43 -20.66 10.63 -6.92
C ASN A 43 -19.98 9.71 -7.94
N ALA A 44 -20.24 9.90 -9.23
CA ALA A 44 -19.56 9.17 -10.30
C ALA A 44 -18.06 9.49 -10.37
N ILE A 45 -17.67 10.75 -10.14
CA ILE A 45 -16.26 11.16 -10.06
C ILE A 45 -15.56 10.47 -8.89
N TYR A 46 -16.11 10.55 -7.67
CA TYR A 46 -15.50 9.89 -6.50
C TYR A 46 -15.36 8.39 -6.70
N LYS A 47 -16.37 7.73 -7.27
CA LYS A 47 -16.30 6.31 -7.61
C LYS A 47 -15.18 6.01 -8.61
N ALA A 48 -15.05 6.80 -9.67
CA ALA A 48 -13.99 6.63 -10.66
C ALA A 48 -12.59 6.81 -10.05
N GLU A 49 -12.43 7.78 -9.13
CA GLU A 49 -11.18 7.99 -8.39
C GLU A 49 -10.85 6.79 -7.49
N PHE A 50 -11.82 6.25 -6.73
CA PHE A 50 -11.62 5.03 -5.94
C PHE A 50 -11.28 3.82 -6.82
N ASP A 51 -11.97 3.63 -7.94
CA ASP A 51 -11.70 2.55 -8.89
C ASP A 51 -10.29 2.66 -9.49
N SER A 52 -9.83 3.89 -9.79
CA SER A 52 -8.47 4.16 -10.26
C SER A 52 -7.42 3.77 -9.22
N LEU A 53 -7.62 4.15 -7.95
CA LEU A 53 -6.74 3.77 -6.84
C LEU A 53 -6.71 2.25 -6.63
N GLN A 54 -7.87 1.58 -6.71
CA GLN A 54 -7.95 0.13 -6.65
C GLN A 54 -7.19 -0.54 -7.80
N GLN A 55 -7.35 -0.05 -9.03
CA GLN A 55 -6.62 -0.59 -10.20
C GLN A 55 -5.11 -0.36 -10.09
N TYR A 56 -4.69 0.80 -9.58
CA TYR A 56 -3.28 1.06 -9.31
C TYR A 56 -2.73 0.07 -8.27
N PHE A 57 -3.44 -0.13 -7.15
CA PHE A 57 -3.04 -1.09 -6.13
C PHE A 57 -2.99 -2.52 -6.66
N ASN A 58 -3.99 -2.95 -7.43
CA ASN A 58 -4.03 -4.29 -8.04
C ASN A 58 -2.85 -4.54 -8.99
N ARG A 59 -2.32 -3.50 -9.66
CA ARG A 59 -1.10 -3.62 -10.48
C ARG A 59 0.17 -3.72 -9.64
N LEU A 60 0.20 -3.07 -8.49
CA LEU A 60 1.36 -3.02 -7.61
C LEU A 60 1.48 -4.26 -6.71
N ASN A 61 0.36 -4.79 -6.23
CA ASN A 61 0.30 -5.84 -5.21
C ASN A 61 1.10 -7.11 -5.56
N PRO A 62 1.02 -7.68 -6.78
CA PRO A 62 1.77 -8.90 -7.10
C PRO A 62 3.29 -8.72 -7.02
N ALA A 63 3.79 -7.54 -7.41
CA ALA A 63 5.22 -7.23 -7.33
C ALA A 63 5.66 -7.05 -5.87
N LEU A 64 4.80 -6.46 -5.03
CA LEU A 64 5.05 -6.33 -3.59
C LEU A 64 5.07 -7.69 -2.90
N ASP A 65 4.10 -8.56 -3.19
CA ASP A 65 4.02 -9.90 -2.60
C ASP A 65 5.27 -10.72 -2.95
N PHE A 66 5.66 -10.72 -4.22
CA PHE A 66 6.87 -11.43 -4.68
C PHE A 66 8.15 -10.87 -4.04
N PHE A 67 8.24 -9.55 -3.88
CA PHE A 67 9.40 -8.92 -3.26
C PHE A 67 9.47 -9.20 -1.75
N SER A 68 8.35 -9.09 -1.04
CA SER A 68 8.24 -9.42 0.39
C SER A 68 8.66 -10.87 0.68
N GLN A 69 8.23 -11.81 -0.16
CA GLN A 69 8.66 -13.22 -0.06
C GLN A 69 10.17 -13.39 -0.24
N GLN A 70 10.78 -12.70 -1.21
CA GLN A 70 12.24 -12.74 -1.40
C GLN A 70 13.00 -12.18 -0.20
N VAL A 71 12.57 -11.03 0.32
CA VAL A 71 13.19 -10.42 1.51
C VAL A 71 13.06 -11.34 2.73
N SER A 72 11.87 -11.92 2.93
CA SER A 72 11.63 -12.89 4.01
C SER A 72 12.58 -14.09 3.90
N GLY A 73 12.66 -14.72 2.71
CA GLY A 73 13.56 -15.84 2.47
C GLY A 73 15.03 -15.51 2.73
N MET A 74 15.47 -14.28 2.41
CA MET A 74 16.83 -13.84 2.72
C MET A 74 17.10 -13.66 4.21
N ILE A 75 16.14 -13.13 4.95
CA ILE A 75 16.22 -13.00 6.41
C ILE A 75 16.36 -14.39 7.03
N GLU A 76 15.55 -15.36 6.59
CA GLU A 76 15.54 -16.74 7.09
C GLU A 76 16.83 -17.51 6.79
N GLN A 77 17.37 -17.36 5.57
CA GLN A 77 18.62 -18.02 5.17
C GLN A 77 19.86 -17.45 5.87
N GLY A 78 19.72 -16.31 6.55
CA GLY A 78 20.76 -15.73 7.37
C GLY A 78 21.97 -15.18 6.61
N GLN A 79 21.84 -14.94 5.30
CA GLN A 79 22.90 -14.44 4.41
C GLN A 79 23.22 -12.94 4.56
N VAL A 80 22.67 -12.32 5.60
CA VAL A 80 22.80 -10.89 5.91
C VAL A 80 23.34 -10.70 7.31
N ASP A 81 24.19 -9.69 7.46
CA ASP A 81 24.72 -9.29 8.75
C ASP A 81 23.59 -8.92 9.73
N PRO A 82 23.83 -8.99 11.05
CA PRO A 82 22.78 -8.79 12.05
C PRO A 82 22.06 -7.44 11.95
N LEU A 83 22.77 -6.36 11.61
CA LEU A 83 22.17 -5.03 11.55
C LEU A 83 21.26 -4.90 10.33
N THR A 84 21.73 -5.33 9.16
CA THR A 84 20.92 -5.36 7.93
C THR A 84 19.70 -6.25 8.10
N ARG A 85 19.84 -7.39 8.81
CA ARG A 85 18.71 -8.28 9.10
C ARG A 85 17.61 -7.58 9.90
N VAL A 86 17.98 -6.85 10.95
CA VAL A 86 17.02 -6.09 11.77
C VAL A 86 16.33 -5.02 10.94
N GLU A 87 17.08 -4.26 10.13
CA GLU A 87 16.48 -3.24 9.26
C GLU A 87 15.50 -3.87 8.25
N LEU A 88 15.88 -4.96 7.59
CA LEU A 88 15.00 -5.67 6.64
C LEU A 88 13.73 -6.17 7.33
N GLN A 89 13.84 -6.76 8.52
CA GLN A 89 12.68 -7.23 9.29
C GLN A 89 11.72 -6.09 9.63
N MET A 90 12.25 -4.97 10.14
CA MET A 90 11.43 -3.80 10.46
C MET A 90 10.72 -3.24 9.23
N ARG A 91 11.45 -3.04 8.13
CA ARG A 91 10.89 -2.47 6.89
C ARG A 91 9.91 -3.41 6.20
N LEU A 92 10.14 -4.71 6.25
CA LEU A 92 9.21 -5.72 5.75
C LEU A 92 7.90 -5.67 6.55
N ALA A 93 7.99 -5.66 7.89
CA ALA A 93 6.82 -5.59 8.76
C ALA A 93 6.01 -4.29 8.56
N GLU A 94 6.68 -3.15 8.36
CA GLU A 94 6.04 -1.87 8.01
C GLU A 94 5.26 -1.98 6.69
N LEU A 95 5.87 -2.57 5.66
CA LEU A 95 5.24 -2.77 4.35
C LEU A 95 4.04 -3.72 4.43
N GLU A 96 4.19 -4.86 5.09
CA GLU A 96 3.11 -5.85 5.27
C GLU A 96 1.92 -5.27 6.04
N SER A 97 2.19 -4.53 7.12
CA SER A 97 1.16 -3.82 7.87
C SER A 97 0.42 -2.80 7.00
N ALA A 98 1.14 -2.08 6.14
CA ALA A 98 0.54 -1.12 5.22
C ALA A 98 -0.32 -1.81 4.15
N LEU A 99 0.16 -2.93 3.59
CA LEU A 99 -0.58 -3.74 2.62
C LEU A 99 -1.90 -4.25 3.18
N LEU A 100 -1.89 -4.76 4.42
CA LEU A 100 -3.07 -5.29 5.08
C LEU A 100 -4.20 -4.26 5.22
N GLN A 101 -3.88 -2.97 5.37
CA GLN A 101 -4.89 -1.93 5.55
C GLN A 101 -5.63 -1.56 4.25
N ILE A 102 -4.99 -1.71 3.08
CA ILE A 102 -5.56 -1.22 1.81
C ILE A 102 -6.90 -1.90 1.47
N PRO A 103 -7.05 -3.23 1.55
CA PRO A 103 -8.34 -3.88 1.29
C PRO A 103 -9.46 -3.40 2.22
N TYR A 104 -9.18 -3.16 3.50
CA TYR A 104 -10.19 -2.64 4.44
C TYR A 104 -10.62 -1.23 4.09
N LEU A 105 -9.65 -0.39 3.71
CA LEU A 105 -9.95 0.95 3.23
C LEU A 105 -10.84 0.82 1.99
N LEU A 106 -10.42 0.11 0.94
CA LEU A 106 -11.19 -0.04 -0.30
C LEU A 106 -12.59 -0.66 -0.11
N GLN A 107 -12.74 -1.67 0.76
CA GLN A 107 -14.04 -2.32 1.02
C GLN A 107 -15.06 -1.40 1.70
N ALA A 108 -14.61 -0.47 2.56
CA ALA A 108 -15.48 0.52 3.17
C ALA A 108 -16.18 1.43 2.14
N TYR A 109 -15.67 1.49 0.90
CA TYR A 109 -16.15 2.35 -0.18
C TYR A 109 -16.84 1.61 -1.32
N ARG A 110 -17.18 0.32 -1.16
CA ARG A 110 -18.22 -0.28 -2.02
C ARG A 110 -19.54 0.39 -1.68
N ILE A 111 -19.77 1.55 -2.30
CA ILE A 111 -20.98 2.36 -2.22
C ILE A 111 -22.18 1.43 -2.40
N ARG A 112 -23.09 1.43 -1.42
CA ARG A 112 -24.41 0.81 -1.53
C ARG A 112 -25.30 1.63 -2.44
#